data_AF-A0A8B5XBF3-F1
#
_entry.id   AF-A0A8B5XBF3-F1
#
_cell.length_a   1.000
_cell.length_b   1.000
_cell.length_c   1.000
_cell.angle_alpha   90.00
_cell.angle_beta   90.00
_cell.angle_gamma   90.00
#
_symmetry.space_group_name_H-M   'P 1'
#
loop_
_entity.id
_entity.type
_entity.pdbx_description
1 polymer ?
#
loop_
_entity_poly.entity_id
_entity_poly.type
_entity_poly.pdbx_seq_one_letter_code
_entity_poly.pdbx_strand_id
1 'polypeptide(L)'
;MSNEVQEVKDWLRAFDAAVRDVDYERGKTLFADDVVGFGTYASMLEGLDKLVEGQWKNIWGVTRGFSFRLDEAHIGVDGDTAWIASPWDSEG
;
A
#
# COMPACT_ATOMS: atom_id res chain seq x y z
N MET A 1 -17.43 14.22 2.31
CA MET A 1 -16.32 13.43 2.86
C MET A 1 -15.41 14.40 3.59
N SER A 2 -14.95 14.05 4.79
CA SER A 2 -13.96 14.89 5.48
C SER A 2 -12.66 14.90 4.68
N ASN A 3 -11.86 15.96 4.82
CA ASN A 3 -10.64 16.15 4.03
C ASN A 3 -9.66 14.96 4.23
N GLU A 4 -9.65 14.41 5.44
CA GLU A 4 -8.79 13.31 5.89
C GLU A 4 -9.12 11.99 5.17
N VAL A 5 -10.41 11.66 4.98
CA VAL A 5 -10.80 10.45 4.22
C VAL A 5 -10.36 10.57 2.76
N GLN A 6 -10.36 11.78 2.21
CA GLN A 6 -9.91 12.00 0.84
C GLN A 6 -8.38 11.85 0.74
N GLU A 7 -7.61 12.39 1.69
CA GLU A 7 -6.15 12.20 1.78
C GLU A 7 -5.77 10.72 1.84
N VAL A 8 -6.50 9.93 2.63
CA VAL A 8 -6.31 8.47 2.70
C VAL A 8 -6.57 7.78 1.35
N LYS A 9 -7.63 8.17 0.63
CA LYS A 9 -7.90 7.66 -0.72
C LYS A 9 -6.81 8.05 -1.71
N ASP A 10 -6.26 9.25 -1.60
CA ASP A 10 -5.19 9.73 -2.47
C ASP A 10 -3.87 9.01 -2.19
N TRP A 11 -3.60 8.67 -0.93
CA TRP A 11 -2.49 7.79 -0.57
C TRP A 11 -2.62 6.40 -1.22
N LEU A 12 -3.81 5.78 -1.16
CA LEU A 12 -4.05 4.48 -1.82
C LEU A 12 -3.85 4.54 -3.34
N ARG A 13 -4.30 5.62 -4.00
CA ARG A 13 -4.07 5.85 -5.44
C ARG A 13 -2.60 6.02 -5.77
N ALA A 14 -1.87 6.75 -4.93
CA ALA A 14 -0.43 6.90 -5.11
C ALA A 14 0.29 5.56 -4.95
N PHE A 15 -0.15 4.74 -4.00
CA PHE A 15 0.41 3.43 -3.76
C PHE A 15 0.11 2.45 -4.90
N ASP A 16 -1.14 2.36 -5.38
CA ASP A 16 -1.45 1.48 -6.51
C ASP A 16 -0.68 1.83 -7.78
N ALA A 17 -0.45 3.13 -8.01
CA ALA A 17 0.33 3.60 -9.14
C ALA A 17 1.80 3.19 -9.00
N ALA A 18 2.40 3.34 -7.82
CA ALA A 18 3.76 2.89 -7.56
C ALA A 18 3.91 1.36 -7.78
N VAL A 19 2.93 0.56 -7.36
CA VAL A 19 2.94 -0.90 -7.60
C VAL A 19 2.87 -1.20 -9.10
N ARG A 20 1.91 -0.60 -9.81
CA ARG A 20 1.72 -0.84 -11.26
C ARG A 20 2.92 -0.41 -12.09
N ASP A 21 3.57 0.68 -11.71
CA ASP A 21 4.73 1.22 -12.41
C ASP A 21 6.04 0.54 -11.98
N VAL A 22 5.99 -0.38 -10.99
CA VAL A 22 7.15 -1.03 -10.36
C VAL A 22 8.16 0.02 -9.85
N ASP A 23 7.64 1.12 -9.32
CA ASP A 23 8.42 2.29 -8.87
C ASP A 23 8.68 2.22 -7.36
N TYR A 24 9.76 1.52 -7.00
CA TYR A 24 10.16 1.35 -5.60
C TYR A 24 10.52 2.67 -4.92
N GLU A 25 11.08 3.63 -5.66
CA GLU A 25 11.50 4.91 -5.07
C GLU A 25 10.29 5.75 -4.72
N ARG A 26 9.28 5.82 -5.60
CA ARG A 26 7.99 6.43 -5.26
C ARG A 26 7.31 5.69 -4.13
N GLY A 27 7.31 4.36 -4.16
CA GLY A 27 6.75 3.53 -3.10
C GLY A 27 7.33 3.87 -1.72
N LYS A 28 8.65 3.98 -1.61
CA LYS A 28 9.35 4.32 -0.35
C LYS A 28 8.87 5.64 0.25
N THR A 29 8.55 6.65 -0.57
CA THR A 29 8.06 7.95 -0.07
C THR A 29 6.70 7.88 0.66
N LEU A 30 5.96 6.79 0.49
CA LEU A 30 4.63 6.60 1.07
C LEU A 30 4.65 5.91 2.44
N PHE A 31 5.80 5.37 2.86
CA PHE A 31 5.92 4.56 4.09
C PHE A 31 6.95 5.15 5.05
N ALA A 32 6.71 4.96 6.34
CA ALA A 32 7.71 5.22 7.37
C ALA A 32 8.84 4.17 7.32
N ASP A 33 10.05 4.56 7.75
CA ASP A 33 11.23 3.68 7.75
C ASP A 33 11.03 2.42 8.62
N ASP A 34 10.19 2.52 9.66
CA ASP A 34 9.85 1.47 10.62
C ASP A 34 8.56 0.71 10.29
N VAL A 35 8.06 0.81 9.04
CA VAL A 35 6.88 0.08 8.58
C VAL A 35 6.98 -1.43 8.88
N VAL A 36 5.84 -2.02 9.26
CA VAL A 36 5.71 -3.45 9.41
C VAL A 36 4.75 -4.03 8.38
N GLY A 37 5.26 -4.90 7.52
CA GLY A 37 4.49 -5.65 6.54
C GLY A 37 4.22 -7.08 6.98
N PHE A 38 3.07 -7.62 6.60
CA PHE A 38 2.70 -9.02 6.83
C PHE A 38 2.02 -9.58 5.58
N GLY A 39 2.19 -10.87 5.31
CA GLY A 39 1.53 -11.52 4.17
C GLY A 39 1.95 -12.97 3.98
N THR A 40 1.39 -13.61 2.97
CA THR A 40 1.64 -15.03 2.67
C THR A 40 3.09 -15.31 2.25
N TYR A 41 3.78 -14.31 1.69
CA TYR A 41 5.13 -14.46 1.14
C TYR A 41 6.28 -14.25 2.14
N ALA A 42 6.00 -13.78 3.36
CA ALA A 42 7.02 -13.62 4.40
C ALA A 42 6.39 -13.59 5.81
N SER A 43 7.11 -14.13 6.81
CA SER A 43 6.88 -13.74 8.21
C SER A 43 7.05 -12.22 8.35
N MET A 44 6.45 -11.62 9.40
CA MET A 44 6.45 -10.19 9.68
C MET A 44 7.76 -9.49 9.27
N LEU A 45 7.67 -8.56 8.30
CA LEU A 45 8.80 -7.81 7.78
C LEU A 45 8.83 -6.45 8.46
N GLU A 46 9.80 -6.27 9.35
CA GLU A 46 10.00 -5.01 10.08
C GLU A 46 11.08 -4.16 9.42
N GLY A 47 10.68 -2.97 8.96
CA GLY A 47 11.49 -1.96 8.30
C GLY A 47 11.29 -1.89 6.79
N LEU A 48 11.34 -0.67 6.24
CA LEU A 48 11.08 -0.39 4.83
C LEU A 48 12.00 -1.15 3.87
N ASP A 49 13.30 -1.21 4.17
CA ASP A 49 14.26 -1.96 3.35
C ASP A 49 13.93 -3.46 3.29
N LYS A 50 13.55 -4.05 4.43
CA LYS A 50 13.14 -5.46 4.48
C LYS A 50 11.84 -5.71 3.74
N LEU A 51 10.91 -4.76 3.80
CA LEU A 51 9.65 -4.81 3.06
C LEU A 51 9.91 -4.77 1.54
N VAL A 52 10.81 -3.89 1.09
CA VAL A 52 11.16 -3.76 -0.33
C VAL A 52 11.86 -5.02 -0.85
N GLU A 53 12.93 -5.47 -0.18
CA GLU A 53 13.71 -6.64 -0.61
C GLU A 53 12.93 -7.96 -0.45
N GLY A 54 12.21 -8.10 0.67
CA GLY A 54 11.51 -9.33 1.03
C GLY A 54 10.15 -9.50 0.35
N GLN A 55 9.48 -8.40 -0.01
CA GLN A 55 8.14 -8.45 -0.58
C GLN A 55 8.05 -7.74 -1.93
N TRP A 56 8.32 -6.43 -1.99
CA TRP A 56 7.99 -5.64 -3.18
C TRP A 56 8.69 -6.15 -4.44
N LYS A 57 9.99 -6.41 -4.37
CA LYS A 57 10.77 -6.92 -5.52
C LYS A 57 10.32 -8.29 -6.02
N ASN A 58 9.67 -9.08 -5.16
CA ASN A 58 9.17 -10.41 -5.51
C ASN A 58 7.75 -10.37 -6.09
N ILE A 59 6.96 -9.35 -5.74
CA ILE A 59 5.53 -9.29 -6.05
C ILE A 59 5.22 -8.26 -7.15
N TRP A 60 5.78 -7.06 -7.10
CA TRP A 60 5.33 -5.95 -7.96
C TRP A 60 5.58 -6.23 -9.44
N GLY A 61 6.76 -6.76 -9.79
CA GLY A 61 7.11 -7.07 -11.18
C GLY A 61 6.28 -8.17 -11.84
N VAL A 62 5.54 -8.97 -11.05
CA VAL A 62 4.64 -10.02 -11.55
C VAL A 62 3.15 -9.66 -11.37
N THR A 63 2.85 -8.57 -10.66
CA THR A 63 1.48 -8.10 -10.42
C THR A 63 1.05 -7.19 -11.55
N ARG A 64 -0.10 -7.48 -12.17
CA ARG A 64 -0.70 -6.65 -13.21
C ARG A 64 -2.04 -6.09 -12.77
N GLY A 65 -2.41 -4.92 -13.30
CA GLY A 65 -3.73 -4.33 -13.05
C GLY A 65 -4.01 -3.95 -11.60
N PHE A 66 -2.99 -3.85 -10.74
CA PHE A 66 -3.18 -3.59 -9.31
C PHE A 66 -3.95 -2.28 -9.07
N SER A 67 -5.10 -2.36 -8.40
CA SER A 67 -5.90 -1.18 -8.03
C SER A 67 -6.77 -1.44 -6.80
N PHE A 68 -6.89 -0.43 -5.94
CA PHE A 68 -7.80 -0.51 -4.79
C PHE A 68 -9.24 -0.18 -5.19
N ARG A 69 -10.21 -0.94 -4.67
CA ARG A 69 -11.64 -0.68 -4.83
C ARG A 69 -12.09 0.34 -3.78
N LEU A 70 -11.82 1.62 -4.07
CA LEU A 70 -12.02 2.74 -3.13
C LEU A 70 -13.49 3.01 -2.76
N ASP A 71 -14.43 2.56 -3.57
CA ASP A 71 -15.86 2.66 -3.28
C ASP A 71 -16.32 1.62 -2.23
N GLU A 72 -15.53 0.56 -2.05
CA GLU A 72 -15.73 -0.49 -1.04
C GLU A 72 -14.75 -0.36 0.13
N ALA A 73 -13.94 0.69 0.16
CA ALA A 73 -13.00 0.93 1.25
C ALA A 73 -13.73 1.40 2.51
N HIS A 74 -13.50 0.70 3.61
CA HIS A 74 -13.84 1.17 4.95
C HIS A 74 -12.66 1.96 5.51
N ILE A 75 -12.86 3.26 5.72
CA ILE A 75 -11.84 4.18 6.21
C ILE A 75 -12.35 4.80 7.52
N GLY A 76 -11.53 4.74 8.56
CA GLY A 76 -11.74 5.50 9.78
C GLY A 76 -10.54 6.38 10.08
N VAL A 77 -10.80 7.52 10.71
CA VAL A 77 -9.79 8.50 11.10
C VAL A 77 -10.05 8.87 12.56
N ASP A 78 -8.98 8.88 13.35
CA ASP A 78 -8.98 9.35 14.75
C ASP A 78 -7.70 10.16 15.00
N GLY A 79 -7.86 11.47 15.20
CA GLY A 79 -6.75 12.41 15.30
C GLY A 79 -5.89 12.44 14.03
N ASP A 80 -4.62 12.09 14.18
CA ASP A 80 -3.61 12.00 13.11
C ASP A 80 -3.46 10.60 12.51
N THR A 81 -4.28 9.65 12.97
CA THR A 81 -4.19 8.23 12.58
C THR A 81 -5.39 7.83 11.74
N ALA A 82 -5.15 7.05 10.70
CA ALA A 82 -6.19 6.45 9.89
C ALA A 82 -6.01 4.94 9.76
N TRP A 83 -7.13 4.22 9.62
CA TRP A 83 -7.12 2.80 9.24
C TRP A 83 -7.99 2.58 8.01
N ILE A 84 -7.61 1.58 7.22
CA ILE A 84 -8.23 1.27 5.93
C ILE A 84 -8.40 -0.24 5.84
N ALA A 85 -9.59 -0.68 5.48
CA ALA A 85 -9.82 -2.00 4.91
C ALA A 85 -10.42 -1.84 3.52
N SER A 86 -9.70 -2.25 2.48
CA SER A 86 -10.14 -2.12 1.09
C SER A 86 -9.79 -3.39 0.31
N PRO A 87 -10.76 -3.94 -0.46
CA PRO A 87 -10.44 -4.93 -1.49
C PRO A 87 -9.54 -4.30 -2.57
N TRP A 88 -8.73 -5.12 -3.23
CA TRP A 88 -7.99 -4.72 -4.42
C TRP A 88 -8.18 -5.76 -5.52
N ASP A 89 -8.03 -5.30 -6.76
CA ASP A 89 -7.96 -6.15 -7.93
C ASP A 89 -6.49 -6.30 -8.36
N SER A 90 -6.10 -7.50 -8.79
CA SER A 90 -4.79 -7.76 -9.38
C SER A 90 -4.82 -9.05 -10.21
N GLU A 91 -3.97 -9.11 -11.23
CA GLU A 91 -3.75 -10.29 -12.07
C GLU A 91 -2.31 -10.79 -11.90
N GLY A 92 -2.13 -12.08 -11.61
CA GLY A 92 -0.80 -12.69 -11.42
C GLY A 92 -0.79 -13.75 -10.34
#